data_AF-U5N8I3-F1
#
_entry.id   AF-U5N8I3-F1
#
_cell.length_a   1.000
_cell.length_b   1.000
_cell.length_c   1.000
_cell.angle_alpha   90.00
_cell.angle_beta   90.00
_cell.angle_gamma   90.00
#
_symmetry.space_group_name_H-M   'P 1'
#
loop_
_entity.id
_entity.type
_entity.pdbx_description
1 polymer ?
#
loop_
_entity_poly.entity_id
_entity_poly.type
_entity_poly.pdbx_seq_one_letter_code
_entity_poly.pdbx_strand_id
1 'polypeptide(L)'
;MNCSHSRPSASSTTTSCADAEAPAVLPTRATPCNPCSLSADEVLARLDDFDAILDARSEDEYALDHLPGARNWPTLRNEERRIVGTIYKQVHPFEARKRGAAMAARNIAAHIENEALDLPKSWRPLVYCWRGGQRSASLALVLAQIGFRVSMLAGGYKAFRAAVVADTQRRVPTLAWRVVCGPTGAGKTRLLHALAEQGAQVLDLEALAVHRSSVLGAIHGEPQPSQKHFETRIWEALRRFDPERPVFVESESRKVGNLSVPPVLIDAMRNSPCLDLQLPIDERVALLMEDYAHLADDIGDFCQRLSVLSALRGKATVASWQDRARNGALTQVVRELLELHYDPAYSQSIARNFPHFAQAVPLRLANRGAQAMREVANRAIATCVAPTGVGASRIGGTQRGQYSEASSPNA
;
A
#
# COMPACT_ATOMS: atom_id res chain seq x y z
N MET A 1 -91.56 -2.97 25.23
CA MET A 1 -92.72 -3.24 24.37
C MET A 1 -92.47 -2.60 23.02
N ASN A 2 -92.51 -3.43 21.97
CA ASN A 2 -92.67 -3.20 20.52
C ASN A 2 -91.76 -2.17 19.82
N CYS A 3 -90.81 -2.63 19.00
CA CYS A 3 -90.98 -3.05 17.59
C CYS A 3 -91.32 -1.89 16.65
N SER A 4 -90.41 -1.55 15.73
CA SER A 4 -90.55 -1.89 14.31
C SER A 4 -89.65 -1.01 13.43
N HIS A 5 -89.14 -1.65 12.37
CA HIS A 5 -88.42 -1.07 11.25
C HIS A 5 -89.15 0.09 10.58
N SER A 6 -88.40 1.03 9.99
CA SER A 6 -88.70 1.63 8.68
C SER A 6 -87.51 2.42 8.15
N ARG A 7 -87.11 2.12 6.91
CA ARG A 7 -86.06 2.81 6.14
C ARG A 7 -86.43 4.27 5.87
N PRO A 8 -85.47 5.21 5.78
CA PRO A 8 -85.74 6.50 5.18
C PRO A 8 -85.40 6.51 3.68
N SER A 9 -86.32 7.14 2.96
CA SER A 9 -86.26 7.60 1.57
C SER A 9 -85.17 8.66 1.37
N ALA A 10 -84.58 8.65 0.17
CA ALA A 10 -83.70 9.70 -0.31
C ALA A 10 -84.43 11.07 -0.32
N SER A 11 -83.83 12.07 0.31
CA SER A 11 -84.11 13.47 0.04
C SER A 11 -82.80 14.25 0.04
N SER A 12 -82.60 14.96 -1.05
CA SER A 12 -81.50 15.84 -1.37
C SER A 12 -81.42 17.00 -0.38
N THR A 13 -80.25 17.17 0.25
CA THR A 13 -79.89 18.45 0.88
C THR A 13 -78.55 18.89 0.30
N THR A 14 -78.58 20.05 -0.34
CA THR A 14 -77.45 20.83 -0.84
C THR A 14 -76.53 21.23 0.32
N THR A 15 -75.23 20.95 0.23
CA THR A 15 -74.21 21.63 1.04
C THR A 15 -72.89 21.70 0.27
N SER A 16 -72.56 22.93 -0.13
CA SER A 16 -71.23 23.55 -0.21
C SER A 16 -70.08 22.82 -0.90
N CYS A 17 -69.75 23.29 -2.10
CA CYS A 17 -68.42 23.18 -2.70
C CYS A 17 -67.39 23.99 -1.88
N ALA A 18 -66.53 23.31 -1.14
CA ALA A 18 -65.19 23.78 -0.81
C ALA A 18 -64.38 22.57 -0.37
N ASP A 19 -63.52 22.09 -1.27
CA ASP A 19 -62.20 21.49 -1.00
C ASP A 19 -61.76 20.82 -2.30
N ALA A 20 -61.26 21.65 -3.21
CA ALA A 20 -60.44 21.18 -4.31
C ALA A 20 -59.08 20.78 -3.73
N GLU A 21 -58.92 19.49 -3.42
CA GLU A 21 -57.59 18.92 -3.19
C GLU A 21 -56.73 19.18 -4.42
N ALA A 22 -55.72 20.03 -4.25
CA ALA A 22 -54.69 20.27 -5.25
C ALA A 22 -54.03 18.94 -5.62
N PRO A 23 -53.75 18.66 -6.91
CA PRO A 23 -53.08 17.43 -7.30
C PRO A 23 -51.72 17.39 -6.60
N ALA A 24 -51.46 16.32 -5.86
CA ALA A 24 -50.19 16.05 -5.22
C ALA A 24 -49.07 16.25 -6.26
N VAL A 25 -48.22 17.26 -6.01
CA VAL A 25 -47.03 17.51 -6.80
C VAL A 25 -46.14 16.27 -6.67
N LEU A 26 -46.13 15.44 -7.71
CA LEU A 26 -45.18 14.34 -7.86
C LEU A 26 -43.79 14.90 -7.56
N PRO A 27 -42.99 14.28 -6.66
CA PRO A 27 -41.65 14.78 -6.38
C PRO A 27 -40.89 14.88 -7.69
N THR A 28 -40.32 16.07 -7.95
CA THR A 28 -39.48 16.36 -9.11
C THR A 28 -38.55 15.19 -9.38
N ARG A 29 -38.74 14.52 -10.53
CA ARG A 29 -37.90 13.41 -10.98
C ARG A 29 -36.45 13.86 -10.85
N ALA A 30 -35.69 13.22 -9.95
CA ALA A 30 -34.25 13.41 -9.90
C ALA A 30 -33.69 12.97 -11.24
N THR A 31 -33.24 13.91 -12.06
CA THR A 31 -32.62 13.61 -13.35
C THR A 31 -31.43 12.68 -13.11
N PRO A 32 -31.35 11.53 -13.80
CA PRO A 32 -30.16 10.68 -13.73
C PRO A 32 -28.93 11.54 -14.06
N CYS A 33 -28.00 11.62 -13.11
CA CYS A 33 -26.76 12.35 -13.30
C CYS A 33 -25.81 11.47 -14.12
N ASN A 34 -25.22 12.00 -15.19
CA ASN A 34 -24.15 11.27 -15.87
C ASN A 34 -22.97 11.10 -14.90
N PRO A 35 -22.28 9.94 -14.90
CA PRO A 35 -21.12 9.73 -14.05
C PRO A 35 -20.08 10.84 -14.24
N CYS A 36 -19.58 11.41 -13.15
CA CYS A 36 -18.53 12.44 -13.20
C CYS A 36 -17.19 11.75 -13.48
N SER A 37 -16.45 12.17 -14.51
CA SER A 37 -15.13 11.62 -14.82
C SER A 37 -14.04 12.47 -14.17
N LEU A 38 -13.21 11.86 -13.33
CA LEU A 38 -12.12 12.49 -12.59
C LEU A 38 -10.76 12.02 -13.13
N SER A 39 -9.79 12.92 -13.22
CA SER A 39 -8.40 12.58 -13.49
C SER A 39 -7.77 11.76 -12.36
N ALA A 40 -6.64 11.11 -12.63
CA ALA A 40 -5.92 10.37 -11.61
C ALA A 40 -5.45 11.28 -10.46
N ASP A 41 -4.97 12.50 -10.75
CA ASP A 41 -4.52 13.44 -9.71
C ASP A 41 -5.66 13.90 -8.81
N GLU A 42 -6.85 14.18 -9.37
CA GLU A 42 -8.06 14.50 -8.59
C GLU A 42 -8.48 13.33 -7.69
N VAL A 43 -8.40 12.10 -8.20
CA VAL A 43 -8.70 10.89 -7.42
C VAL A 43 -7.68 10.70 -6.29
N LEU A 44 -6.39 10.88 -6.57
CA LEU A 44 -5.33 10.76 -5.56
C LEU A 44 -5.53 11.76 -4.41
N ALA A 45 -5.97 12.99 -4.71
CA ALA A 45 -6.22 14.03 -3.72
C ALA A 45 -7.46 13.79 -2.84
N ARG A 46 -8.40 12.96 -3.30
CA ARG A 46 -9.73 12.80 -2.71
C ARG A 46 -10.09 11.34 -2.46
N LEU A 47 -9.09 10.45 -2.39
CA LEU A 47 -9.31 9.01 -2.33
C LEU A 47 -10.17 8.61 -1.12
N ASP A 48 -9.99 9.31 0.00
CA ASP A 48 -10.72 9.08 1.26
C ASP A 48 -12.10 9.76 1.31
N ASP A 49 -12.45 10.60 0.31
CA ASP A 49 -13.77 11.26 0.23
C ASP A 49 -14.87 10.32 -0.28
N PHE A 50 -14.48 9.22 -0.95
CA PHE A 50 -15.41 8.28 -1.57
C PHE A 50 -15.93 7.27 -0.55
N ASP A 51 -17.23 7.02 -0.58
CA ASP A 51 -17.86 6.06 0.33
C ASP A 51 -17.53 4.60 -0.08
N ALA A 52 -17.11 4.39 -1.33
CA ALA A 52 -16.55 3.15 -1.84
C ALA A 52 -15.70 3.38 -3.09
N ILE A 53 -14.73 2.49 -3.31
CA ILE A 53 -13.94 2.42 -4.54
C ILE A 53 -14.22 1.05 -5.16
N LEU A 54 -14.71 1.02 -6.41
CA LEU A 54 -15.17 -0.18 -7.09
C LEU A 54 -14.26 -0.51 -8.28
N ASP A 55 -13.58 -1.63 -8.20
CA ASP A 55 -12.74 -2.16 -9.27
C ASP A 55 -13.55 -3.10 -10.17
N ALA A 56 -13.87 -2.64 -11.37
CA ALA A 56 -14.63 -3.39 -12.37
C ALA A 56 -13.78 -4.40 -13.18
N ARG A 57 -12.50 -4.56 -12.84
CA ARG A 57 -11.60 -5.56 -13.47
C ARG A 57 -11.86 -6.97 -12.94
N SER A 58 -11.28 -7.97 -13.59
CA SER A 58 -11.40 -9.35 -13.13
C SER A 58 -10.62 -9.58 -11.84
N GLU A 59 -10.89 -10.69 -11.18
CA GLU A 59 -10.35 -11.07 -9.87
C GLU A 59 -8.83 -11.15 -9.90
N ASP A 60 -8.24 -11.72 -10.96
CA ASP A 60 -6.78 -11.80 -11.11
C ASP A 60 -6.13 -10.42 -11.32
N GLU A 61 -6.80 -9.53 -12.06
CA GLU A 61 -6.30 -8.17 -12.26
C GLU A 61 -6.31 -7.37 -10.95
N TYR A 62 -7.32 -7.60 -10.11
CA TYR A 62 -7.48 -6.99 -8.80
C TYR A 62 -6.47 -7.55 -7.78
N ALA A 63 -6.29 -8.88 -7.75
CA ALA A 63 -5.35 -9.56 -6.86
C ALA A 63 -3.89 -9.16 -7.11
N LEU A 64 -3.54 -8.84 -8.36
CA LEU A 64 -2.20 -8.34 -8.69
C LEU A 64 -1.89 -7.00 -8.03
N ASP A 65 -2.83 -6.06 -8.09
CA ASP A 65 -2.76 -4.74 -7.43
C ASP A 65 -4.08 -3.98 -7.70
N HIS A 66 -4.49 -3.08 -6.81
CA HIS A 66 -5.73 -2.30 -6.89
C HIS A 66 -5.58 -0.97 -6.13
N LEU A 67 -6.52 -0.04 -6.33
CA LEU A 67 -6.55 1.19 -5.53
C LEU A 67 -6.75 0.85 -4.05
N PRO A 68 -6.10 1.56 -3.11
CA PRO A 68 -6.30 1.33 -1.68
C PRO A 68 -7.78 1.38 -1.28
N GLY A 69 -8.24 0.39 -0.51
CA GLY A 69 -9.63 0.29 -0.08
C GLY A 69 -10.64 -0.11 -1.15
N ALA A 70 -10.19 -0.44 -2.38
CA ALA A 70 -11.09 -0.89 -3.43
C ALA A 70 -11.78 -2.23 -3.09
N ARG A 71 -13.02 -2.39 -3.57
CA ARG A 71 -13.76 -3.65 -3.59
C ARG A 71 -13.83 -4.14 -5.03
N ASN A 72 -13.67 -5.44 -5.26
CA ASN A 72 -13.69 -5.98 -6.62
C ASN A 72 -15.13 -6.30 -7.06
N TRP A 73 -15.66 -5.48 -7.97
CA TRP A 73 -16.98 -5.68 -8.59
C TRP A 73 -16.79 -6.01 -10.09
N PRO A 74 -16.27 -7.20 -10.43
CA PRO A 74 -15.94 -7.54 -11.81
C PRO A 74 -17.18 -7.45 -12.69
N THR A 75 -17.08 -6.65 -13.75
CA THR A 75 -18.08 -6.69 -14.83
C THR A 75 -17.90 -7.92 -15.72
N LEU A 76 -16.67 -8.43 -15.82
CA LEU A 76 -16.37 -9.72 -16.40
C LEU A 76 -15.43 -10.44 -15.44
N ARG A 77 -15.82 -11.63 -14.99
CA ARG A 77 -14.97 -12.51 -14.18
C ARG A 77 -13.81 -13.03 -15.02
N ASN A 78 -12.79 -13.61 -14.39
CA ASN A 78 -11.58 -14.09 -15.07
C ASN A 78 -11.85 -14.89 -16.35
N GLU A 79 -12.73 -15.89 -16.26
CA GLU A 79 -13.06 -16.76 -17.39
C GLU A 79 -13.87 -16.02 -18.47
N GLU A 80 -14.83 -15.19 -18.07
CA GLU A 80 -15.63 -14.39 -19.00
C GLU A 80 -14.76 -13.38 -19.75
N ARG A 81 -13.81 -12.74 -19.05
CA ARG A 81 -12.82 -11.83 -19.62
C ARG A 81 -11.93 -12.57 -20.62
N ARG A 82 -11.51 -13.81 -20.31
CA ARG A 82 -10.73 -14.65 -21.23
C ARG A 82 -11.52 -14.95 -22.50
N ILE A 83 -12.78 -15.38 -22.37
CA ILE A 83 -13.69 -15.67 -23.50
C ILE A 83 -13.89 -14.42 -24.36
N VAL A 84 -14.32 -13.31 -23.77
CA VAL A 84 -14.58 -12.05 -24.48
C VAL A 84 -13.31 -11.53 -25.15
N GLY A 85 -12.17 -11.58 -24.47
CA GLY A 85 -10.88 -11.19 -25.03
C GLY A 85 -10.45 -12.06 -26.21
N THR A 86 -10.77 -13.36 -26.17
CA THR A 86 -10.47 -14.31 -27.25
C THR A 86 -11.33 -14.00 -28.47
N ILE A 87 -12.65 -13.86 -28.30
CA ILE A 87 -13.57 -13.48 -29.38
C ILE A 87 -13.17 -12.13 -29.99
N TYR A 88 -12.78 -11.16 -29.16
CA TYR A 88 -12.38 -9.83 -29.63
C TYR A 88 -11.19 -9.89 -30.57
N LYS A 89 -10.19 -10.72 -30.22
CA LYS A 89 -8.95 -10.86 -31.00
C LYS A 89 -9.09 -11.80 -32.21
N GLN A 90 -9.80 -12.90 -32.05
CA GLN A 90 -9.81 -14.01 -33.01
C GLN A 90 -11.01 -14.01 -33.95
N VAL A 91 -12.12 -13.38 -33.55
CA VAL A 91 -13.38 -13.40 -34.32
C VAL A 91 -13.70 -11.99 -34.81
N HIS A 92 -14.28 -11.15 -33.95
CA HIS A 92 -14.64 -9.77 -34.32
C HIS A 92 -14.99 -8.94 -33.07
N PRO A 93 -14.58 -7.66 -32.99
CA PRO A 93 -14.89 -6.78 -31.86
C PRO A 93 -16.38 -6.65 -31.52
N PHE A 94 -17.26 -6.63 -32.54
CA PHE A 94 -18.70 -6.51 -32.33
C PHE A 94 -19.31 -7.75 -31.64
N GLU A 95 -18.88 -8.95 -32.03
CA GLU A 95 -19.35 -10.20 -31.40
C GLU A 95 -18.90 -10.28 -29.93
N ALA A 96 -17.66 -9.89 -29.66
CA ALA A 96 -17.15 -9.80 -28.31
C ALA A 96 -17.95 -8.82 -27.44
N ARG A 97 -18.34 -7.67 -28.00
CA ARG A 97 -19.18 -6.68 -27.31
C ARG A 97 -20.57 -7.22 -27.01
N LYS A 98 -21.24 -7.92 -27.94
CA LYS A 98 -22.55 -8.54 -27.71
C LYS A 98 -22.49 -9.55 -26.56
N ARG A 99 -21.54 -10.50 -26.63
CA ARG A 99 -21.36 -11.54 -25.59
C ARG A 99 -20.99 -10.90 -24.24
N GLY A 100 -20.04 -9.96 -24.26
CA GLY A 100 -19.56 -9.26 -23.07
C GLY A 100 -20.63 -8.40 -22.41
N ALA A 101 -21.50 -7.74 -23.17
CA ALA A 101 -22.60 -6.95 -22.62
C ALA A 101 -23.59 -7.81 -21.83
N ALA A 102 -23.95 -9.00 -22.33
CA ALA A 102 -24.83 -9.92 -21.63
C ALA A 102 -24.21 -10.45 -20.32
N MET A 103 -22.92 -10.77 -20.32
CA MET A 103 -22.17 -11.18 -19.12
C MET A 103 -22.08 -10.04 -18.11
N ALA A 104 -21.70 -8.84 -18.57
CA ALA A 104 -21.59 -7.66 -17.73
C ALA A 104 -22.92 -7.28 -17.09
N ALA A 105 -24.03 -7.31 -17.83
CA ALA A 105 -25.35 -7.03 -17.28
C ALA A 105 -25.71 -7.97 -16.11
N ARG A 106 -25.44 -9.28 -16.25
CA ARG A 106 -25.68 -10.26 -15.17
C ARG A 106 -24.80 -10.01 -13.95
N ASN A 107 -23.51 -9.76 -14.14
CA ASN A 107 -22.61 -9.51 -13.01
C ASN A 107 -22.96 -8.19 -12.30
N ILE A 108 -23.29 -7.14 -13.05
CA ILE A 108 -23.72 -5.86 -12.46
C ILE A 108 -25.00 -6.05 -11.64
N ALA A 109 -25.99 -6.79 -12.17
CA ALA A 109 -27.20 -7.11 -11.41
C ALA A 109 -26.87 -7.84 -10.11
N ALA A 110 -26.03 -8.88 -10.17
CA ALA A 110 -25.61 -9.63 -8.98
C ALA A 110 -24.90 -8.75 -7.93
N HIS A 111 -24.01 -7.84 -8.34
CA HIS A 111 -23.37 -6.91 -7.39
C HIS A 111 -24.37 -5.98 -6.73
N ILE A 112 -25.37 -5.49 -7.49
CA ILE A 112 -26.42 -4.62 -6.94
C ILE A 112 -27.26 -5.37 -5.92
N GLU A 113 -27.71 -6.58 -6.26
CA GLU A 113 -28.50 -7.45 -5.38
C GLU A 113 -27.76 -7.77 -4.08
N ASN A 114 -26.46 -8.08 -4.16
CA ASN A 114 -25.69 -8.52 -3.00
C ASN A 114 -25.17 -7.37 -2.13
N GLU A 115 -24.87 -6.22 -2.71
CA GLU A 115 -24.11 -5.17 -2.01
C GLU A 115 -24.73 -3.77 -2.04
N ALA A 116 -25.73 -3.49 -2.91
CA ALA A 116 -26.18 -2.12 -3.15
C ALA A 116 -27.65 -1.82 -2.79
N LEU A 117 -28.49 -2.83 -2.54
CA LEU A 117 -29.94 -2.63 -2.31
C LEU A 117 -30.24 -1.72 -1.11
N ASP A 118 -29.46 -1.86 -0.03
CA ASP A 118 -29.66 -1.11 1.22
C ASP A 118 -28.81 0.16 1.32
N LEU A 119 -28.07 0.52 0.26
CA LEU A 119 -27.21 1.71 0.28
C LEU A 119 -28.01 3.00 0.15
N PRO A 120 -27.68 4.05 0.92
CA PRO A 120 -28.41 5.31 0.84
C PRO A 120 -28.13 6.03 -0.48
N LYS A 121 -29.10 6.81 -0.96
CA LYS A 121 -28.95 7.64 -2.18
C LYS A 121 -27.74 8.58 -2.14
N SER A 122 -27.28 8.96 -0.95
CA SER A 122 -26.10 9.80 -0.75
C SER A 122 -24.78 9.08 -0.98
N TRP A 123 -24.78 7.76 -1.20
CA TRP A 123 -23.58 6.96 -1.47
C TRP A 123 -22.88 7.41 -2.77
N ARG A 124 -21.57 7.65 -2.66
CA ARG A 124 -20.69 8.21 -3.70
C ARG A 124 -19.56 7.23 -4.04
N PRO A 125 -19.82 6.24 -4.91
CA PRO A 125 -18.78 5.32 -5.33
C PRO A 125 -17.87 5.95 -6.40
N LEU A 126 -16.57 5.64 -6.32
CA LEU A 126 -15.62 5.78 -7.42
C LEU A 126 -15.51 4.46 -8.18
N VAL A 127 -15.73 4.46 -9.49
CA VAL A 127 -15.65 3.25 -10.34
C VAL A 127 -14.48 3.34 -11.30
N TYR A 128 -13.72 2.25 -11.44
CA TYR A 128 -12.65 2.18 -12.42
C TYR A 128 -12.51 0.79 -13.03
N CYS A 129 -11.83 0.74 -14.18
CA CYS A 129 -11.35 -0.52 -14.74
C CYS A 129 -9.91 -0.32 -15.23
N TRP A 130 -9.37 -1.21 -16.07
CA TRP A 130 -7.98 -1.11 -16.53
C TRP A 130 -7.61 0.23 -17.20
N ARG A 131 -8.50 0.77 -18.05
CA ARG A 131 -8.27 1.99 -18.86
C ARG A 131 -9.41 3.01 -18.77
N GLY A 132 -10.34 2.86 -17.83
CA GLY A 132 -11.52 3.73 -17.75
C GLY A 132 -12.47 3.57 -18.94
N GLY A 133 -12.52 2.36 -19.54
CA GLY A 133 -13.33 2.05 -20.72
C GLY A 133 -14.68 1.42 -20.39
N GLN A 134 -15.19 0.60 -21.32
CA GLN A 134 -16.55 0.04 -21.28
C GLN A 134 -16.90 -0.70 -19.98
N ARG A 135 -15.95 -1.44 -19.39
CA ARG A 135 -16.17 -2.19 -18.14
C ARG A 135 -16.59 -1.29 -16.97
N SER A 136 -15.84 -0.23 -16.69
CA SER A 136 -16.23 0.72 -15.64
C SER A 136 -17.42 1.57 -16.05
N ALA A 137 -17.52 1.93 -17.34
CA ALA A 137 -18.62 2.75 -17.84
C ALA A 137 -19.98 2.05 -17.72
N SER A 138 -20.06 0.74 -17.99
CA SER A 138 -21.32 -0.01 -17.87
C SER A 138 -21.79 -0.13 -16.42
N LEU A 139 -20.88 -0.41 -15.49
CA LEU A 139 -21.20 -0.45 -14.06
C LEU A 139 -21.62 0.94 -13.55
N ALA A 140 -20.84 1.97 -13.88
CA ALA A 140 -21.14 3.33 -13.49
C ALA A 140 -22.48 3.83 -14.04
N LEU A 141 -22.81 3.47 -15.28
CA LEU A 141 -24.08 3.81 -15.90
C LEU A 141 -25.26 3.25 -15.09
N VAL A 142 -25.26 1.96 -14.78
CA VAL A 142 -26.38 1.33 -14.05
C VAL A 142 -26.51 1.94 -12.65
N LEU A 143 -25.40 2.11 -11.92
CA LEU A 143 -25.41 2.73 -10.60
C LEU A 143 -25.91 4.18 -10.63
N ALA A 144 -25.55 4.94 -11.67
CA ALA A 144 -26.03 6.30 -11.86
C ALA A 144 -27.53 6.36 -12.21
N GLN A 145 -28.04 5.39 -12.99
CA GLN A 145 -29.48 5.27 -13.29
C GLN A 145 -30.32 4.91 -12.06
N ILE A 146 -29.76 4.20 -11.09
CA ILE A 146 -30.39 3.99 -9.78
C ILE A 146 -30.50 5.32 -8.99
N GLY A 147 -29.56 6.24 -9.23
CA GLY A 147 -29.54 7.57 -8.62
C GLY A 147 -28.39 7.83 -7.66
N PHE A 148 -27.38 6.94 -7.61
CA PHE A 148 -26.16 7.16 -6.85
C PHE A 148 -25.27 8.24 -7.49
N ARG A 149 -24.44 8.90 -6.67
CA ARG A 149 -23.50 9.93 -7.13
C ARG A 149 -22.18 9.29 -7.56
N VAL A 150 -22.18 8.69 -8.75
CA VAL A 150 -21.06 7.90 -9.25
C VAL A 150 -19.96 8.80 -9.84
N SER A 151 -18.73 8.57 -9.42
CA SER A 151 -17.52 9.10 -10.07
C SER A 151 -16.79 8.00 -10.81
N MET A 152 -16.05 8.35 -11.87
CA MET A 152 -15.23 7.43 -12.65
C MET A 152 -13.79 7.91 -12.72
N LEU A 153 -12.83 7.00 -12.59
CA LEU A 153 -11.42 7.30 -12.82
C LEU A 153 -11.11 7.29 -14.32
N ALA A 154 -10.85 8.47 -14.88
CA ALA A 154 -10.39 8.66 -16.25
C ALA A 154 -9.06 7.94 -16.47
N GLY A 155 -8.95 7.17 -17.56
CA GLY A 155 -7.77 6.35 -17.86
C GLY A 155 -7.58 5.14 -16.92
N GLY A 156 -8.47 4.94 -15.94
CA GLY A 156 -8.55 3.77 -15.08
C GLY A 156 -7.29 3.48 -14.27
N TYR A 157 -7.13 2.22 -13.88
CA TYR A 157 -5.98 1.74 -13.10
C TYR A 157 -4.63 2.09 -13.76
N LYS A 158 -4.54 2.09 -15.10
CA LYS A 158 -3.32 2.50 -15.80
C LYS A 158 -2.93 3.96 -15.47
N ALA A 159 -3.89 4.88 -15.48
CA ALA A 159 -3.65 6.28 -15.14
C ALA A 159 -3.32 6.45 -13.66
N PHE A 160 -4.04 5.74 -12.78
CA PHE A 160 -3.70 5.69 -11.35
C PHE A 160 -2.26 5.25 -11.11
N ARG A 161 -1.79 4.18 -11.77
CA ARG A 161 -0.41 3.71 -11.60
C ARG A 161 0.63 4.73 -12.02
N ALA A 162 0.40 5.42 -13.14
CA ALA A 162 1.29 6.51 -13.55
C ALA A 162 1.32 7.64 -12.51
N ALA A 163 0.15 8.02 -11.99
CA ALA A 163 0.02 9.06 -10.97
C ALA A 163 0.70 8.66 -9.65
N VAL A 164 0.55 7.42 -9.18
CA VAL A 164 1.22 6.94 -7.97
C VAL A 164 2.75 7.00 -8.09
N VAL A 165 3.31 6.59 -9.22
CA VAL A 165 4.76 6.65 -9.44
C VAL A 165 5.24 8.11 -9.42
N ALA A 166 4.54 9.00 -10.12
CA ALA A 166 4.88 10.42 -10.17
C ALA A 166 4.72 11.11 -8.80
N ASP A 167 3.65 10.81 -8.07
CA ASP A 167 3.39 11.38 -6.74
C ASP A 167 4.38 10.86 -5.70
N THR A 168 4.80 9.60 -5.79
CA THR A 168 5.90 9.05 -4.96
C THR A 168 7.19 9.82 -5.17
N GLN A 169 7.55 10.13 -6.42
CA GLN A 169 8.74 10.94 -6.75
C GLN A 169 8.65 12.36 -6.18
N ARG A 170 7.45 12.94 -6.10
CA ARG A 170 7.23 14.27 -5.51
C ARG A 170 7.25 14.28 -3.99
N ARG A 171 6.68 13.27 -3.33
CA ARG A 171 6.52 13.22 -1.87
C ARG A 171 7.78 12.82 -1.11
N VAL A 172 8.52 11.85 -1.60
CA VAL A 172 9.68 11.31 -0.87
C VAL A 172 10.69 12.40 -0.48
N PRO A 173 11.05 13.37 -1.35
CA PRO A 173 11.99 14.43 -0.99
C PRO A 173 11.45 15.45 0.02
N THR A 174 10.13 15.52 0.25
CA THR A 174 9.53 16.49 1.19
C THR A 174 9.46 15.95 2.61
N LEU A 175 9.84 14.70 2.85
CA LEU A 175 9.76 14.05 4.16
C LEU A 175 11.12 14.09 4.87
N ALA A 176 11.07 14.30 6.18
CA ALA A 176 12.25 14.31 7.04
C ALA A 176 12.60 12.88 7.50
N TRP A 177 13.38 12.16 6.71
CA TRP A 177 13.74 10.77 7.00
C TRP A 177 14.74 10.63 8.17
N ARG A 178 14.56 9.55 8.94
CA ARG A 178 15.45 9.10 10.01
C ARG A 178 15.68 7.61 9.84
N VAL A 179 16.91 7.23 9.51
CA VAL A 179 17.23 5.84 9.17
C VAL A 179 17.66 5.10 10.43
N VAL A 180 16.92 4.06 10.80
CA VAL A 180 17.31 3.12 11.84
C VAL A 180 18.28 2.11 11.23
N CYS A 181 19.55 2.28 11.57
CA CYS A 181 20.64 1.39 11.22
C CYS A 181 20.89 0.41 12.36
N GLY A 182 21.50 -0.73 12.04
CA GLY A 182 21.90 -1.73 13.02
C GLY A 182 22.11 -3.09 12.36
N PRO A 183 23.04 -3.91 12.86
CA PRO A 183 23.32 -5.22 12.29
C PRO A 183 22.12 -6.18 12.43
N THR A 184 22.21 -7.36 11.81
CA THR A 184 21.17 -8.40 11.91
C THR A 184 20.90 -8.77 13.36
N GLY A 185 19.63 -8.92 13.75
CA GLY A 185 19.26 -9.22 15.13
C GLY A 185 19.41 -8.04 16.11
N ALA A 186 19.68 -6.81 15.65
CA ALA A 186 19.70 -5.63 16.53
C ALA A 186 18.30 -5.20 17.02
N GLY A 187 17.23 -5.79 16.47
CA GLY A 187 15.84 -5.47 16.85
C GLY A 187 15.27 -4.22 16.16
N LYS A 188 15.75 -3.89 14.96
CA LYS A 188 15.28 -2.73 14.18
C LYS A 188 13.76 -2.74 13.95
N THR A 189 13.20 -3.88 13.55
CA THR A 189 11.76 -4.03 13.35
C THR A 189 10.98 -3.84 14.65
N ARG A 190 11.44 -4.43 15.76
CA ARG A 190 10.82 -4.22 17.08
C ARG A 190 10.89 -2.75 17.51
N LEU A 191 11.97 -2.04 17.18
CA LEU A 191 12.07 -0.60 17.42
C LEU A 191 11.11 0.19 16.53
N LEU A 192 10.98 -0.14 15.24
CA LEU A 192 9.98 0.48 14.35
C LEU A 192 8.56 0.31 14.89
N HIS A 193 8.21 -0.87 15.40
CA HIS A 193 6.90 -1.10 16.01
C HIS A 193 6.71 -0.27 17.28
N ALA A 194 7.71 -0.23 18.16
CA ALA A 194 7.66 0.61 19.37
C ALA A 194 7.55 2.12 19.03
N LEU A 195 8.20 2.59 17.97
CA LEU A 195 8.08 3.95 17.45
C LEU A 195 6.65 4.23 16.97
N ALA A 196 6.05 3.31 16.20
CA ALA A 196 4.69 3.45 15.71
C ALA A 196 3.65 3.43 16.85
N GLU A 197 3.81 2.55 17.85
CA GLU A 197 2.98 2.50 19.06
C GLU A 197 3.03 3.80 19.87
N GLN A 198 4.14 4.53 19.80
CA GLN A 198 4.33 5.85 20.42
C GLN A 198 3.88 7.02 19.52
N GLY A 199 3.24 6.71 18.39
CA GLY A 199 2.67 7.69 17.47
C GLY A 199 3.66 8.30 16.48
N ALA A 200 4.89 7.79 16.37
CA ALA A 200 5.83 8.24 15.34
C ALA A 200 5.41 7.76 13.93
N GLN A 201 5.88 8.46 12.91
CA GLN A 201 5.64 8.06 11.52
C GLN A 201 6.68 7.03 11.11
N VAL A 202 6.23 5.86 10.67
CA VAL A 202 7.11 4.72 10.37
C VAL A 202 6.78 4.17 8.99
N LEU A 203 7.82 3.98 8.18
CA LEU A 203 7.75 3.23 6.93
C LEU A 203 8.42 1.86 7.13
N ASP A 204 7.64 0.84 7.47
CA ASP A 204 8.10 -0.55 7.61
C ASP A 204 8.07 -1.25 6.23
N LEU A 205 9.18 -1.17 5.49
CA LEU A 205 9.28 -1.74 4.14
C LEU A 205 9.15 -3.27 4.14
N GLU A 206 9.62 -3.94 5.20
CA GLU A 206 9.50 -5.38 5.38
C GLU A 206 8.03 -5.81 5.48
N ALA A 207 7.25 -5.12 6.32
CA ALA A 207 5.82 -5.38 6.47
C ALA A 207 5.05 -5.11 5.17
N LEU A 208 5.36 -4.02 4.45
CA LEU A 208 4.73 -3.74 3.16
C LEU A 208 5.08 -4.79 2.10
N ALA A 209 6.28 -5.36 2.15
CA ALA A 209 6.79 -6.41 1.28
C ALA A 209 6.42 -7.83 1.71
N VAL A 210 5.85 -8.01 2.91
CA VAL A 210 5.56 -9.31 3.53
C VAL A 210 6.81 -10.20 3.55
N HIS A 211 7.91 -9.65 4.07
CA HIS A 211 9.22 -10.29 4.01
C HIS A 211 10.17 -9.73 5.08
N ARG A 212 11.10 -10.55 5.60
CA ARG A 212 12.21 -10.10 6.48
C ARG A 212 13.50 -9.95 5.69
N SER A 213 14.31 -8.94 5.94
CA SER A 213 15.51 -8.64 5.16
C SER A 213 16.70 -9.52 5.57
N SER A 214 16.57 -10.82 5.32
CA SER A 214 17.64 -11.82 5.43
C SER A 214 17.45 -12.95 4.42
N VAL A 215 18.50 -13.75 4.20
CA VAL A 215 18.44 -14.97 3.35
C VAL A 215 17.42 -15.98 3.89
N LEU A 216 17.09 -15.89 5.18
CA LEU A 216 16.12 -16.73 5.87
C LEU A 216 14.75 -16.04 6.02
N GLY A 217 14.54 -14.90 5.37
CA GLY A 217 13.46 -13.98 5.73
C GLY A 217 12.13 -14.14 5.00
N ALA A 218 11.98 -15.18 4.16
CA ALA A 218 10.68 -15.53 3.60
C ALA A 218 9.72 -15.94 4.73
N ILE A 219 8.54 -15.33 4.77
CA ILE A 219 7.50 -15.65 5.75
C ILE A 219 6.72 -16.86 5.25
N HIS A 220 6.71 -17.95 6.02
CA HIS A 220 6.01 -19.17 5.63
C HIS A 220 4.51 -18.93 5.48
N GLY A 221 3.96 -19.33 4.34
CA GLY A 221 2.52 -19.22 4.06
C GLY A 221 2.06 -17.87 3.53
N GLU A 222 2.94 -16.85 3.48
CA GLU A 222 2.57 -15.51 3.02
C GLU A 222 3.38 -15.09 1.79
N PRO A 223 2.78 -15.03 0.59
CA PRO A 223 3.50 -14.61 -0.61
C PRO A 223 3.76 -13.11 -0.59
N GLN A 224 4.94 -12.72 -1.09
CA GLN A 224 5.22 -11.30 -1.35
C GLN A 224 4.18 -10.73 -2.34
N PRO A 225 3.77 -9.46 -2.17
CA PRO A 225 2.89 -8.80 -3.11
C PRO A 225 3.56 -8.66 -4.48
N SER A 226 2.78 -8.35 -5.52
CA SER A 226 3.39 -7.96 -6.80
C SER A 226 4.20 -6.67 -6.64
N GLN A 227 5.18 -6.45 -7.52
CA GLN A 227 5.96 -5.20 -7.55
C GLN A 227 5.06 -3.94 -7.57
N LYS A 228 3.96 -3.97 -8.32
CA LYS A 228 3.02 -2.84 -8.41
C LYS A 228 2.30 -2.61 -7.09
N HIS A 229 1.87 -3.69 -6.45
CA HIS A 229 1.16 -3.61 -5.18
C HIS A 229 2.07 -3.17 -4.04
N PHE A 230 3.35 -3.60 -4.04
CA PHE A 230 4.35 -3.08 -3.12
C PHE A 230 4.54 -1.57 -3.28
N GLU A 231 4.68 -1.07 -4.51
CA GLU A 231 4.76 0.37 -4.78
C GLU A 231 3.49 1.12 -4.37
N THR A 232 2.30 0.56 -4.62
CA THR A 232 1.02 1.14 -4.15
C THR A 232 0.99 1.23 -2.63
N ARG A 233 1.43 0.18 -1.92
CA ARG A 233 1.50 0.16 -0.45
C ARG A 233 2.47 1.19 0.11
N ILE A 234 3.64 1.36 -0.51
CA ILE A 234 4.59 2.42 -0.16
C ILE A 234 3.92 3.78 -0.33
N TRP A 235 3.34 4.05 -1.49
CA TRP A 235 2.67 5.32 -1.76
C TRP A 235 1.53 5.61 -0.79
N GLU A 236 0.74 4.60 -0.45
CA GLU A 236 -0.35 4.70 0.53
C GLU A 236 0.16 5.10 1.92
N ALA A 237 1.29 4.57 2.36
CA ALA A 237 1.93 5.00 3.60
C ALA A 237 2.42 6.46 3.49
N LEU A 238 3.13 6.79 2.40
CA LEU A 238 3.71 8.12 2.17
C LEU A 238 2.67 9.24 2.17
N ARG A 239 1.48 9.02 1.57
CA ARG A 239 0.45 10.07 1.47
C ARG A 239 -0.20 10.41 2.82
N ARG A 240 -0.07 9.52 3.81
CA ARG A 240 -0.62 9.67 5.17
C ARG A 240 0.36 10.34 6.14
N PHE A 241 1.62 10.51 5.74
CA PHE A 241 2.60 11.19 6.56
C PHE A 241 2.43 12.71 6.51
N ASP A 242 2.54 13.31 7.69
CA ASP A 242 2.72 14.73 7.92
C ASP A 242 4.18 15.11 7.60
N PRO A 243 4.42 16.01 6.62
CA PRO A 243 5.77 16.42 6.24
C PRO A 243 6.52 17.20 7.33
N GLU A 244 5.81 17.76 8.32
CA GLU A 244 6.43 18.51 9.42
C GLU A 244 6.99 17.59 10.52
N ARG A 245 6.80 16.27 10.39
CA ARG A 245 7.22 15.28 11.38
C ARG A 245 8.24 14.30 10.79
N PRO A 246 9.21 13.82 11.59
CA PRO A 246 10.18 12.85 11.11
C PRO A 246 9.50 11.53 10.72
N VAL A 247 10.05 10.86 9.71
CA VAL A 247 9.65 9.53 9.25
C VAL A 247 10.79 8.54 9.49
N PHE A 248 10.53 7.53 10.31
CA PHE A 248 11.49 6.48 10.63
C PHE A 248 11.39 5.32 9.64
N VAL A 249 12.54 4.81 9.20
CA VAL A 249 12.64 3.71 8.24
C VAL A 249 13.91 2.91 8.54
N GLU A 250 13.89 1.60 8.31
CA GLU A 250 15.11 0.79 8.47
C GLU A 250 16.12 1.04 7.34
N SER A 251 17.40 0.77 7.62
CA SER A 251 18.50 0.86 6.66
C SER A 251 18.43 -0.26 5.60
N GLU A 252 17.38 -0.24 4.78
CA GLU A 252 17.11 -1.29 3.81
C GLU A 252 17.95 -1.20 2.54
N SER A 253 18.10 -2.35 1.90
CA SER A 253 18.78 -2.43 0.61
C SER A 253 17.87 -1.97 -0.53
N ARG A 254 18.38 -1.93 -1.77
CA ARG A 254 17.56 -1.64 -2.97
C ARG A 254 16.43 -2.65 -3.18
N LYS A 255 16.50 -3.81 -2.52
CA LYS A 255 15.52 -4.87 -2.59
C LYS A 255 15.08 -5.34 -1.21
N VAL A 256 13.81 -5.74 -1.13
CA VAL A 256 13.23 -6.46 0.02
C VAL A 256 12.68 -7.79 -0.52
N GLY A 257 13.42 -8.88 -0.30
CA GLY A 257 13.21 -10.13 -1.02
C GLY A 257 13.37 -9.94 -2.53
N ASN A 258 12.33 -10.29 -3.30
CA ASN A 258 12.31 -10.12 -4.76
C ASN A 258 11.86 -8.73 -5.23
N LEU A 259 11.38 -7.89 -4.32
CA LEU A 259 10.76 -6.60 -4.63
C LEU A 259 11.81 -5.49 -4.65
N SER A 260 11.68 -4.58 -5.60
CA SER A 260 12.57 -3.42 -5.71
C SER A 260 11.94 -2.19 -5.05
N VAL A 261 12.72 -1.52 -4.20
CA VAL A 261 12.31 -0.27 -3.56
C VAL A 261 12.45 0.88 -4.57
N PRO A 262 11.51 1.86 -4.64
CA PRO A 262 11.62 3.00 -5.53
C PRO A 262 12.99 3.72 -5.39
N PRO A 263 13.70 4.00 -6.49
CA PRO A 263 15.04 4.61 -6.42
C PRO A 263 15.06 5.93 -5.65
N VAL A 264 14.06 6.79 -5.84
CA VAL A 264 13.92 8.06 -5.10
C VAL A 264 13.89 7.86 -3.59
N LEU A 265 13.26 6.78 -3.11
CA LEU A 265 13.21 6.43 -1.69
C LEU A 265 14.56 5.92 -1.19
N ILE A 266 15.22 5.06 -1.95
CA ILE A 266 16.57 4.60 -1.62
C ILE A 266 17.55 5.76 -1.51
N ASP A 267 17.52 6.68 -2.48
CA ASP A 267 18.45 7.82 -2.50
C ASP A 267 18.15 8.78 -1.35
N ALA A 268 16.86 9.02 -1.03
CA ALA A 268 16.48 9.80 0.14
C ALA A 268 16.95 9.15 1.45
N MET A 269 16.68 7.85 1.65
CA MET A 269 17.12 7.10 2.83
C MET A 269 18.63 7.17 3.02
N ARG A 270 19.41 6.89 1.97
CA ARG A 270 20.88 6.87 2.04
C ARG A 270 21.49 8.21 2.45
N ASN A 271 20.90 9.30 2.00
CA ASN A 271 21.37 10.66 2.29
C ASN A 271 20.76 11.25 3.57
N SER A 272 20.10 10.44 4.41
CA SER A 272 19.41 10.91 5.60
C SER A 272 20.19 10.64 6.89
N PRO A 273 19.94 11.43 7.97
CA PRO A 273 20.52 11.18 9.27
C PRO A 273 20.21 9.77 9.80
N CYS A 274 21.24 9.13 10.33
CA CYS A 274 21.20 7.75 10.80
C CYS A 274 21.09 7.68 12.32
N LEU A 275 20.42 6.63 12.80
CA LEU A 275 20.31 6.22 14.19
C LEU A 275 20.95 4.83 14.28
N ASP A 276 21.97 4.66 15.11
CA ASP A 276 22.70 3.39 15.22
C ASP A 276 22.17 2.56 16.37
N LEU A 277 21.33 1.58 16.07
CA LEU A 277 20.75 0.66 17.06
C LEU A 277 21.78 -0.38 17.49
N GLN A 278 22.16 -0.30 18.77
CA GLN A 278 23.18 -1.16 19.37
C GLN A 278 22.54 -2.09 20.40
N LEU A 279 22.69 -3.39 20.17
CA LEU A 279 22.24 -4.44 21.08
C LEU A 279 23.41 -5.42 21.31
N PRO A 280 23.71 -5.84 22.56
CA PRO A 280 24.76 -6.83 22.83
C PRO A 280 24.56 -8.13 22.05
N ILE A 281 25.65 -8.77 21.62
CA ILE A 281 25.59 -9.98 20.79
C ILE A 281 24.76 -11.10 21.43
N ASP A 282 24.83 -11.28 22.74
CA ASP A 282 24.07 -12.31 23.46
C ASP A 282 22.56 -12.06 23.36
N GLU A 283 22.15 -10.79 23.47
CA GLU A 283 20.76 -10.36 23.30
C GLU A 283 20.30 -10.44 21.85
N ARG A 284 21.18 -10.16 20.89
CA ARG A 284 20.90 -10.34 19.44
C ARG A 284 20.66 -11.80 19.09
N VAL A 285 21.47 -12.70 19.64
CA VAL A 285 21.29 -14.15 19.47
C VAL A 285 19.99 -14.58 20.10
N ALA A 286 19.72 -14.21 21.35
CA ALA A 286 18.47 -14.54 22.03
C ALA A 286 17.24 -14.01 21.28
N LEU A 287 17.32 -12.81 20.73
CA LEU A 287 16.28 -12.21 19.89
C LEU A 287 16.00 -13.05 18.64
N LEU A 288 17.05 -13.46 17.92
CA LEU A 288 16.89 -14.27 16.72
C LEU A 288 16.35 -15.66 17.03
N MET A 289 16.70 -16.24 18.19
CA MET A 289 16.12 -17.50 18.64
C MET A 289 14.61 -17.38 18.92
N GLU A 290 14.12 -16.20 19.31
CA GLU A 290 12.68 -15.91 19.43
C GLU A 290 12.03 -15.74 18.05
N ASP A 291 12.57 -14.84 17.23
CA ASP A 291 11.98 -14.44 15.94
C ASP A 291 12.00 -15.57 14.90
N TYR A 292 12.95 -16.50 15.04
CA TYR A 292 13.15 -17.64 14.15
C TYR A 292 12.96 -18.99 14.87
N ALA A 293 12.13 -19.04 15.91
CA ALA A 293 11.86 -20.29 16.65
C ALA A 293 11.46 -21.45 15.71
N HIS A 294 10.70 -21.17 14.64
CA HIS A 294 10.31 -22.15 13.63
C HIS A 294 11.50 -22.83 12.90
N LEU A 295 12.67 -22.18 12.81
CA LEU A 295 13.87 -22.79 12.25
C LEU A 295 14.49 -23.84 13.18
N ALA A 296 14.19 -23.78 14.47
CA ALA A 296 14.55 -24.83 15.42
C ALA A 296 13.64 -26.06 15.28
N ASP A 297 12.39 -25.87 14.82
CA ASP A 297 11.43 -26.95 14.61
C ASP A 297 11.77 -27.82 13.39
N ASP A 298 12.43 -27.24 12.37
CA ASP A 298 12.91 -27.96 11.18
C ASP A 298 14.39 -27.70 10.90
N ILE A 299 15.25 -28.44 11.61
CA ILE A 299 16.71 -28.41 11.42
C ILE A 299 17.12 -28.85 10.00
N GLY A 300 16.29 -29.67 9.33
CA GLY A 300 16.55 -30.12 7.96
C GLY A 300 16.49 -28.96 6.97
N ASP A 301 15.38 -28.20 7.00
CA ASP A 301 15.21 -26.99 6.20
C ASP A 301 16.28 -25.94 6.53
N PHE A 302 16.56 -25.72 7.82
CA PHE A 302 17.63 -24.81 8.22
C PHE A 302 18.99 -25.19 7.60
N CYS A 303 19.37 -26.46 7.67
CA CYS A 303 20.61 -26.95 7.06
C CYS A 303 20.61 -26.76 5.54
N GLN A 304 19.47 -26.99 4.87
CA GLN A 304 19.34 -26.78 3.43
C GLN A 304 19.55 -25.31 3.06
N ARG A 305 18.96 -24.37 3.83
CA ARG A 305 19.16 -22.93 3.60
C ARG A 305 20.61 -22.50 3.81
N LEU A 306 21.28 -23.04 4.82
CA LEU A 306 22.71 -22.77 5.04
C LEU A 306 23.60 -23.22 3.88
N SER A 307 23.19 -24.23 3.11
CA SER A 307 23.99 -24.75 1.99
C SER A 307 24.33 -23.68 0.95
N VAL A 308 23.45 -22.69 0.76
CA VAL A 308 23.65 -21.55 -0.17
C VAL A 308 24.87 -20.71 0.21
N LEU A 309 25.23 -20.68 1.50
CA LEU A 309 26.40 -19.94 1.99
C LEU A 309 27.73 -20.64 1.70
N SER A 310 27.72 -21.89 1.20
CA SER A 310 28.95 -22.64 0.93
C SER A 310 29.87 -21.94 -0.07
N ALA A 311 29.30 -21.21 -1.03
CA ALA A 311 30.05 -20.43 -2.01
C ALA A 311 30.77 -19.23 -1.38
N LEU A 312 30.23 -18.68 -0.28
CA LEU A 312 30.77 -17.49 0.39
C LEU A 312 31.66 -17.83 1.60
N ARG A 313 31.39 -18.93 2.29
CA ARG A 313 32.04 -19.31 3.56
C ARG A 313 32.87 -20.58 3.50
N GLY A 314 32.80 -21.30 2.39
CA GLY A 314 33.44 -22.59 2.21
C GLY A 314 32.62 -23.75 2.76
N LYS A 315 32.72 -24.90 2.09
CA LYS A 315 31.95 -26.11 2.42
C LYS A 315 32.22 -26.64 3.83
N ALA A 316 33.47 -26.57 4.30
CA ALA A 316 33.85 -27.07 5.64
C ALA A 316 33.19 -26.27 6.77
N THR A 317 33.17 -24.94 6.67
CA THR A 317 32.50 -24.05 7.64
C THR A 317 31.00 -24.34 7.70
N VAL A 318 30.36 -24.43 6.53
CA VAL A 318 28.92 -24.70 6.45
C VAL A 318 28.57 -26.09 6.97
N ALA A 319 29.37 -27.11 6.64
CA ALA A 319 29.20 -28.46 7.19
C ALA A 319 29.31 -28.45 8.73
N SER A 320 30.29 -27.73 9.28
CA SER A 320 30.45 -27.57 10.73
C SER A 320 29.24 -26.92 11.40
N TRP A 321 28.63 -25.90 10.77
CA TRP A 321 27.39 -25.29 11.25
C TRP A 321 26.20 -26.25 11.19
N GLN A 322 26.06 -27.01 10.10
CA GLN A 322 25.00 -28.01 9.95
C GLN A 322 25.11 -29.11 11.01
N ASP A 323 26.33 -29.59 11.28
CA ASP A 323 26.55 -30.62 12.30
C ASP A 323 26.27 -30.09 13.71
N ARG A 324 26.68 -28.85 14.03
CA ARG A 324 26.31 -28.20 15.30
C ARG A 324 24.80 -28.03 15.43
N ALA A 325 24.11 -27.61 14.38
CA ALA A 325 22.65 -27.45 14.39
C ALA A 325 21.94 -28.79 14.65
N ARG A 326 22.37 -29.87 13.99
CA ARG A 326 21.85 -31.23 14.20
C ARG A 326 22.08 -31.76 15.62
N ASN A 327 23.17 -31.31 16.26
CA ASN A 327 23.51 -31.67 17.64
C ASN A 327 22.88 -30.72 18.69
N GLY A 328 21.91 -29.89 18.31
CA GLY A 328 21.19 -29.00 19.22
C GLY A 328 21.94 -27.72 19.63
N ALA A 329 23.09 -27.43 19.04
CA ALA A 329 23.90 -26.24 19.34
C ALA A 329 23.51 -25.02 18.47
N LEU A 330 22.21 -24.81 18.23
CA LEU A 330 21.71 -23.79 17.30
C LEU A 330 22.11 -22.36 17.70
N THR A 331 22.05 -22.04 19.00
CA THR A 331 22.48 -20.75 19.56
C THR A 331 23.92 -20.40 19.18
N GLN A 332 24.82 -21.39 19.20
CA GLN A 332 26.22 -21.20 18.81
C GLN A 332 26.34 -20.96 17.30
N VAL A 333 25.58 -21.70 16.49
CA VAL A 333 25.55 -21.50 15.03
C VAL A 333 25.06 -20.10 14.69
N VAL A 334 23.99 -19.62 15.34
CA VAL A 334 23.48 -18.26 15.13
C VAL A 334 24.52 -17.20 15.49
N ARG A 335 25.21 -17.34 16.63
CA ARG A 335 26.31 -16.43 16.99
C ARG A 335 27.38 -16.38 15.91
N GLU A 336 27.87 -17.53 15.49
CA GLU A 336 28.93 -17.61 14.47
C GLU A 336 28.46 -17.05 13.12
N LEU A 337 27.20 -17.25 12.74
CA LEU A 337 26.62 -16.64 11.54
C LEU A 337 26.62 -15.11 11.64
N LEU A 338 26.29 -14.54 12.81
CA LEU A 338 26.36 -13.10 13.01
C LEU A 338 27.78 -12.58 12.86
N GLU A 339 28.71 -13.12 13.64
CA GLU A 339 30.09 -12.64 13.71
C GLU A 339 30.85 -12.88 12.41
N LEU A 340 30.69 -14.05 11.80
CA LEU A 340 31.46 -14.41 10.62
C LEU A 340 30.79 -13.91 9.36
N HIS A 341 29.45 -13.94 9.24
CA HIS A 341 28.75 -13.65 7.99
C HIS A 341 28.03 -12.29 7.94
N TYR A 342 27.11 -12.04 8.87
CA TYR A 342 26.23 -10.88 8.77
C TYR A 342 26.92 -9.57 9.17
N ASP A 343 27.69 -9.53 10.25
CA ASP A 343 28.27 -8.30 10.78
C ASP A 343 29.37 -7.72 9.88
N PRO A 344 30.28 -8.53 9.28
CA PRO A 344 31.24 -8.02 8.31
C PRO A 344 30.56 -7.45 7.05
N ALA A 345 29.52 -8.15 6.55
CA ALA A 345 28.76 -7.70 5.38
C ALA A 345 27.97 -6.41 5.68
N TYR A 346 27.37 -6.32 6.87
CA TYR A 346 26.69 -5.11 7.35
C TYR A 346 27.67 -3.93 7.43
N SER A 347 28.82 -4.11 8.06
CA SER A 347 29.82 -3.04 8.25
C SER A 347 30.30 -2.46 6.92
N GLN A 348 30.56 -3.33 5.94
CA GLN A 348 30.92 -2.88 4.58
C GLN A 348 29.76 -2.18 3.87
N SER A 349 28.54 -2.72 4.01
CA SER A 349 27.36 -2.18 3.35
C SER A 349 26.97 -0.80 3.90
N ILE A 350 26.96 -0.64 5.22
CA ILE A 350 26.54 0.60 5.88
C ILE A 350 27.54 1.73 5.57
N ALA A 351 28.84 1.45 5.65
CA ALA A 351 29.89 2.42 5.33
C ALA A 351 29.83 2.87 3.86
N ARG A 352 29.50 1.95 2.94
CA ARG A 352 29.40 2.26 1.51
C ARG A 352 28.14 3.03 1.14
N ASN A 353 27.00 2.69 1.74
CA ASN A 353 25.69 3.15 1.26
C ASN A 353 25.13 4.34 2.05
N PHE A 354 25.55 4.54 3.31
CA PHE A 354 25.01 5.57 4.19
C PHE A 354 26.13 6.53 4.63
N PRO A 355 26.43 7.58 3.85
CA PRO A 355 27.53 8.52 4.12
C PRO A 355 27.42 9.21 5.48
N HIS A 356 26.21 9.37 6.02
CA HIS A 356 25.97 10.00 7.33
C HIS A 356 26.07 9.03 8.51
N PHE A 357 26.35 7.74 8.29
CA PHE A 357 26.41 6.75 9.37
C PHE A 357 27.52 7.03 10.38
N ALA A 358 28.64 7.61 9.97
CA ALA A 358 29.72 8.01 10.89
C ALA A 358 29.29 9.07 11.92
N GLN A 359 28.19 9.79 11.65
CA GLN A 359 27.59 10.80 12.53
C GLN A 359 26.31 10.28 13.20
N ALA A 360 26.04 8.97 13.12
CA ALA A 360 24.80 8.39 13.62
C ALA A 360 24.67 8.57 15.14
N VAL A 361 23.45 8.85 15.59
CA VAL A 361 23.14 8.92 17.02
C VAL A 361 23.05 7.49 17.57
N PRO A 362 23.86 7.11 18.57
CA PRO A 362 23.81 5.76 19.13
C PRO A 362 22.55 5.54 19.98
N LEU A 363 21.78 4.53 19.60
CA LEU A 363 20.61 4.02 20.31
C LEU A 363 20.97 2.69 20.97
N ARG A 364 21.55 2.77 22.17
CA ARG A 364 21.92 1.59 22.97
C ARG A 364 20.71 1.00 23.67
N LEU A 365 20.46 -0.28 23.40
CA LEU A 365 19.50 -1.13 24.11
C LEU A 365 20.22 -1.93 25.19
N ALA A 366 19.65 -1.97 26.40
CA ALA A 366 20.17 -2.81 27.49
C ALA A 366 19.85 -4.29 27.27
N ASN A 367 18.69 -4.58 26.66
CA ASN A 367 18.22 -5.93 26.32
C ASN A 367 17.17 -5.85 25.20
N ARG A 368 16.74 -7.01 24.71
CA ARG A 368 15.75 -7.14 23.62
C ARG A 368 14.28 -6.97 24.05
N GLY A 369 14.03 -6.68 25.33
CA GLY A 369 12.69 -6.60 25.90
C GLY A 369 11.90 -5.38 25.42
N ALA A 370 10.57 -5.51 25.40
CA ALA A 370 9.66 -4.46 24.91
C ALA A 370 9.82 -3.13 25.66
N GLN A 371 10.13 -3.16 26.96
CA GLN A 371 10.35 -1.94 27.74
C GLN A 371 11.59 -1.17 27.27
N ALA A 372 12.70 -1.87 27.01
CA ALA A 372 13.93 -1.24 26.48
C ALA A 372 13.68 -0.63 25.09
N MET A 373 12.91 -1.33 24.23
CA MET A 373 12.51 -0.80 22.92
C MET A 373 11.68 0.48 23.05
N ARG A 374 10.69 0.52 23.95
CA ARG A 374 9.88 1.72 24.21
C ARG A 374 10.72 2.90 24.72
N GLU A 375 11.66 2.66 25.63
CA GLU A 375 12.53 3.72 26.16
C GLU A 375 13.44 4.30 25.07
N VAL A 376 14.01 3.44 24.22
CA VAL A 376 14.84 3.86 23.09
C VAL A 376 14.02 4.57 22.02
N ALA A 377 12.79 4.12 21.73
CA ALA A 377 11.87 4.77 20.81
C ALA A 377 11.54 6.21 21.27
N ASN A 378 11.21 6.41 22.55
CA ASN A 378 10.95 7.73 23.10
C ASN A 378 12.17 8.66 22.97
N ARG A 379 13.37 8.16 23.25
CA ARG A 379 14.62 8.91 23.05
C ARG A 379 14.86 9.26 21.58
N ALA A 380 14.61 8.32 20.67
CA ALA A 380 14.77 8.54 19.23
C ALA A 380 13.81 9.62 18.73
N ILE A 381 12.54 9.59 19.16
CA ILE A 381 11.55 10.63 18.87
C ILE A 381 12.03 11.98 19.41
N ALA A 382 12.39 12.05 20.70
CA ALA A 382 12.84 13.30 21.33
C ALA A 382 14.09 13.89 20.65
N THR A 383 15.01 13.05 20.17
CA THR A 383 16.23 13.51 19.48
C THR A 383 15.92 14.03 18.07
N CYS A 384 14.88 13.50 17.43
CA CYS A 384 14.52 13.86 16.06
C CYS A 384 13.55 15.03 15.99
N VAL A 385 12.87 15.36 17.10
CA VAL A 385 12.05 16.55 17.28
C VAL A 385 12.94 17.67 17.86
N ALA A 386 13.72 18.34 17.02
CA ALA A 386 14.42 19.57 17.40
C ALA A 386 13.67 20.79 16.82
N PRO A 387 13.67 21.95 17.50
CA PRO A 387 12.64 22.97 17.38
C PRO A 387 12.65 23.62 15.99
N THR A 388 11.45 23.88 15.48
CA THR A 388 11.20 24.71 14.30
C THR A 388 11.83 26.09 14.50
N GLY A 389 13.05 26.28 14.01
CA GLY A 389 13.77 27.54 14.13
C GLY A 389 15.19 27.45 13.60
N VAL A 390 15.36 27.76 12.32
CA VAL A 390 16.39 28.66 11.73
C VAL A 390 16.44 28.42 10.22
N GLY A 391 15.94 29.41 9.47
CA GLY A 391 16.49 29.84 8.19
C GLY A 391 16.46 28.88 7.01
N ALA A 392 15.34 28.84 6.29
CA ALA A 392 15.37 28.59 4.85
C ALA A 392 16.17 29.72 4.16
N SER A 393 17.48 29.57 4.07
CA SER A 393 18.31 30.44 3.23
C SER A 393 18.10 30.02 1.78
N ARG A 394 17.17 30.71 1.11
CA ARG A 394 17.05 30.69 -0.35
C ARG A 394 18.36 31.21 -0.94
N ILE A 395 19.20 30.33 -1.46
CA ILE A 395 20.25 30.75 -2.39
C ILE A 395 19.63 30.70 -3.79
N GLY A 396 19.00 31.82 -4.16
CA GLY A 396 18.80 32.19 -5.55
C GLY A 396 20.11 32.74 -6.09
N GLY A 397 20.59 32.17 -7.20
CA GLY A 397 21.79 32.59 -7.89
C GLY A 397 21.71 32.22 -9.36
N THR A 398 20.88 32.93 -10.10
CA THR A 398 20.82 32.88 -11.57
C THR A 398 22.11 33.50 -12.12
N GLN A 399 22.97 32.71 -12.76
CA GLN A 399 23.98 33.27 -13.67
C GLN A 399 23.63 32.84 -15.10
N ARG A 400 23.21 33.85 -15.88
CA ARG A 400 23.16 33.83 -17.33
C ARG A 400 24.60 33.74 -17.85
N GLY A 401 24.97 32.64 -18.50
CA GLY A 401 26.16 32.55 -19.33
C GLY A 401 25.80 32.96 -20.76
N GLN A 402 26.41 34.04 -21.22
CA GLN A 402 26.28 34.62 -22.55
C GLN A 402 26.88 33.68 -23.62
N TYR A 403 26.23 33.66 -24.78
CA TYR A 403 26.80 33.18 -26.03
C TYR A 403 28.02 34.03 -26.42
N SER A 404 29.15 33.39 -26.74
CA SER A 404 30.14 33.95 -27.65
C SER A 404 30.67 32.86 -28.58
N GLU A 405 30.36 33.03 -29.86
CA GLU A 405 31.01 32.35 -30.99
C GLU A 405 32.51 32.63 -30.97
N ALA A 406 33.32 31.60 -31.22
CA ALA A 406 34.67 31.75 -31.74
C ALA A 406 35.07 30.49 -32.50
N SER A 407 34.85 30.56 -33.81
CA SER A 407 35.51 29.74 -34.81
C SER A 407 37.02 29.94 -34.76
N SER A 408 37.81 28.87 -34.79
CA SER A 408 39.11 28.85 -35.50
C SER A 408 39.59 27.43 -35.81
N PRO A 409 40.30 27.21 -36.93
CA PRO A 409 40.61 25.90 -37.48
C PRO A 409 42.03 25.40 -37.15
N ASN A 410 42.25 24.11 -37.39
CA ASN A 410 43.49 23.41 -37.76
C ASN A 410 44.85 23.92 -37.23
N ALA A 411 45.47 23.11 -36.38
CA ALA A 411 46.79 22.47 -36.61
C ALA A 411 47.01 21.36 -35.58
#